data_AF-A0A133L1Y1-F1
#
_entry.id   AF-A0A133L1Y1-F1
#
_cell.length_a   1.000
_cell.length_b   1.000
_cell.length_c   1.000
_cell.angle_alpha   90.00
_cell.angle_beta   90.00
_cell.angle_gamma   90.00
#
_symmetry.space_group_name_H-M   'P 1'
#
loop_
_entity.id
_entity.type
_entity.pdbx_description
1 polymer ?
#
loop_
_entity_poly.entity_id
_entity_poly.type
_entity_poly.pdbx_seq_one_letter_code
_entity_poly.pdbx_strand_id
1 'polypeptide(L)' 'MKGENGWLDFYRRKYHAVVPAYHLNKEHWNSVILDGTVPEEEICDMIRQSYHLTKKKGIQSNRGR' A
#
# COMPACT_ATOMS: atom_id res chain seq x y z
N MET A 1 4.24 -1.87 -1.77
CA MET A 1 2.89 -1.31 -1.87
C MET A 1 2.79 -0.08 -0.99
N LYS A 2 2.27 1.02 -1.54
CA LYS A 2 2.04 2.30 -0.84
C LYS A 2 0.84 2.13 0.10
N GLY A 3 0.93 2.64 1.32
CA GLY A 3 -0.14 2.61 2.29
C GLY A 3 -0.05 3.74 3.30
N GLU A 4 -1.10 3.90 4.10
CA GLU A 4 -1.14 4.77 5.27
C GLU A 4 -0.64 4.03 6.52
N ASN A 5 -0.13 4.75 7.52
CA ASN A 5 0.60 4.14 8.65
C ASN A 5 -0.18 3.01 9.36
N GLY A 6 -1.45 3.25 9.71
CA GLY A 6 -2.26 2.23 10.40
C GLY A 6 -2.55 0.98 9.55
N TRP A 7 -2.69 1.17 8.24
CA TRP A 7 -2.93 0.10 7.28
C TRP A 7 -1.66 -0.73 7.05
N LEU A 8 -0.51 -0.09 6.92
CA LEU A 8 0.77 -0.77 6.76
C LEU A 8 1.09 -1.67 7.96
N ASP A 9 0.88 -1.16 9.17
CA ASP A 9 1.14 -1.91 10.40
C ASP A 9 0.13 -3.04 10.63
N PHE A 10 -1.12 -2.87 10.20
CA PHE A 10 -2.10 -3.95 10.22
C PHE A 10 -1.60 -5.18 9.43
N TYR A 11 -1.16 -4.98 8.18
CA TYR A 11 -0.70 -6.10 7.35
C TYR A 11 0.62 -6.70 7.84
N ARG A 12 1.55 -5.89 8.38
CA ARG A 12 2.79 -6.39 9.02
C ARG A 12 2.52 -7.29 10.22
N ARG A 13 1.50 -6.96 11.02
CA ARG A 13 1.09 -7.79 12.17
C ARG A 13 0.33 -9.04 11.75
N LYS A 14 -0.42 -8.98 10.65
CA LYS A 14 -1.25 -10.08 10.17
C LYS A 14 -0.44 -11.14 9.41
N TYR A 15 0.57 -10.74 8.64
CA TYR A 15 1.34 -11.64 7.78
C TYR A 15 2.84 -11.41 7.92
N HIS A 16 3.59 -12.48 8.24
CA HIS A 16 5.05 -12.44 8.30
C HIS A 16 5.70 -12.07 6.96
N ALA A 17 5.06 -12.42 5.85
CA ALA A 17 5.49 -12.08 4.49
C ALA A 17 5.33 -10.58 4.14
N VAL A 18 4.65 -9.79 4.99
CA VAL A 18 4.53 -8.35 4.80
C VAL A 18 5.53 -7.64 5.71
N VAL A 19 6.55 -7.03 5.09
CA VAL A 19 7.67 -6.40 5.80
C VAL A 19 7.81 -4.93 5.45
N PRO A 20 8.47 -4.10 6.29
CA PRO A 20 8.86 -2.75 5.90
C PRO A 20 9.61 -2.74 4.56
N ALA A 21 9.37 -1.73 3.72
CA ALA A 21 9.95 -1.72 2.39
C ALA A 21 11.48 -1.81 2.38
N TYR A 22 12.00 -2.60 1.44
CA TYR A 22 13.45 -2.84 1.30
C TYR A 22 14.20 -1.62 0.75
N HIS A 23 13.71 -1.01 -0.34
CA HIS A 23 14.34 0.16 -0.99
C HIS A 23 13.56 1.47 -0.90
N LEU A 24 12.35 1.45 -0.35
CA LEU A 24 11.46 2.62 -0.28
C LEU A 24 11.31 3.11 1.16
N ASN A 25 10.69 4.28 1.34
CA ASN A 25 10.40 4.80 2.69
C ASN A 25 9.49 3.82 3.45
N LYS A 26 10.01 3.29 4.56
CA LYS A 26 9.37 2.28 5.41
C LYS A 26 8.13 2.78 6.13
N GLU A 27 7.96 4.09 6.30
CA GLU A 27 6.74 4.66 6.88
C GLU A 27 5.57 4.65 5.90
N HIS A 28 5.84 4.52 4.60
CA HIS A 28 4.85 4.70 3.56
C HIS A 28 4.68 3.47 2.66
N TRP A 29 5.59 2.53 2.74
CA TRP A 29 5.65 1.39 1.84
C TRP A 29 5.94 0.09 2.59
N ASN A 30 5.24 -0.97 2.18
CA ASN A 30 5.56 -2.36 2.51
C ASN A 30 6.16 -3.08 1.31
N SER A 31 7.02 -4.07 1.58
CA SER A 31 7.31 -5.16 0.64
C SER A 31 6.44 -6.35 1.01
N VAL A 32 5.91 -7.05 0.02
CA VAL A 32 5.14 -8.29 0.22
C VAL A 32 5.90 -9.40 -0.48
N ILE A 33 6.27 -10.43 0.27
CA ILE A 33 6.93 -11.63 -0.25
C ILE A 33 5.82 -12.55 -0.79
N LEU A 34 5.94 -12.96 -2.05
CA LEU A 34 4.94 -13.82 -2.72
C LEU A 34 5.29 -15.30 -2.53
N ASP A 35 5.32 -15.74 -1.28
CA ASP A 35 5.64 -17.12 -0.88
C ASP A 35 4.41 -18.02 -0.72
N GLY A 36 3.22 -17.51 -1.03
CA GLY A 36 1.93 -18.22 -0.91
C GLY A 36 1.29 -18.13 0.48
N THR A 37 1.89 -17.44 1.45
CA THR A 37 1.34 -17.31 2.81
C THR A 37 0.29 -16.19 2.95
N VAL A 38 0.23 -15.27 1.98
CA VAL A 38 -0.78 -14.22 1.91
C VAL A 38 -1.84 -14.63 0.88
N PRO A 39 -3.14 -14.68 1.25
CA PRO A 39 -4.22 -14.98 0.31
C PRO A 39 -4.21 -14.03 -0.90
N GLU A 40 -4.54 -14.55 -2.08
CA GLU A 40 -4.55 -13.76 -3.32
C GLU A 40 -5.47 -12.54 -3.24
N GLU A 41 -6.65 -12.69 -2.64
CA GLU A 41 -7.63 -11.61 -2.46
C GLU A 41 -7.03 -10.43 -1.67
N GLU A 42 -6.27 -10.74 -0.61
CA GLU A 42 -5.59 -9.73 0.21
C GLU A 42 -4.48 -9.04 -0.57
N ILE A 43 -3.73 -9.78 -1.41
CA ILE A 43 -2.73 -9.20 -2.31
C ILE A 43 -3.40 -8.23 -3.29
N CYS A 44 -4.52 -8.64 -3.89
CA CYS A 44 -5.28 -7.79 -4.80
C CYS A 44 -5.78 -6.52 -4.11
N ASP A 45 -6.29 -6.61 -2.89
CA ASP A 45 -6.74 -5.44 -2.13
C ASP A 45 -5.60 -4.50 -1.76
N MET A 46 -4.45 -5.04 -1.34
CA MET A 46 -3.26 -4.24 -1.10
C MET A 46 -2.80 -3.49 -2.37
N ILE A 47 -2.87 -4.13 -3.54
CA ILE A 47 -2.55 -3.49 -4.82
C ILE A 47 -3.58 -2.39 -5.15
N ARG A 48 -4.89 -2.67 -5.03
CA ARG A 48 -5.96 -1.71 -5.32
C ARG A 48 -5.81 -0.45 -4.47
N GLN A 49 -5.63 -0.61 -3.16
CA GLN A 49 -5.45 0.53 -2.25
C GLN A 49 -4.17 1.31 -2.59
N SER A 50 -3.06 0.61 -2.81
CA SER A 50 -1.81 1.26 -3.23
C SER A 50 -1.97 2.02 -4.54
N TYR A 51 -2.75 1.52 -5.50
CA TYR A 51 -3.01 2.19 -6.77
C TYR A 51 -3.84 3.47 -6.58
N HIS A 52 -4.87 3.42 -5.74
CA HIS A 52 -5.67 4.60 -5.43
C HIS A 52 -4.84 5.71 -4.76
N LEU A 53 -3.88 5.35 -3.91
CA LEU A 53 -2.97 6.30 -3.27
C LEU A 53 -1.92 6.91 -4.21
N THR A 54 -1.51 6.19 -5.27
CA THR A 54 -0.51 6.67 -6.23
C THR A 54 -1.12 7.35 -7.44
N LYS A 55 -2.44 7.20 -7.66
CA LYS A 55 -3.17 7.93 -8.68
C LYS A 55 -2.96 9.43 -8.49
N LYS A 56 -2.59 10.12 -9.57
CA LYS A 56 -2.52 11.59 -9.58
C LYS A 56 -3.86 12.14 -9.12
N LYS A 57 -3.87 12.99 -8.09
CA LYS A 57 -5.00 13.88 -7.86
C LYS A 57 -5.18 14.65 -9.17
N GLY A 58 -6.34 14.52 -9.80
CA GLY A 58 -6.67 15.32 -10.97
C GLY A 58 -6.40 16.78 -10.62
N ILE A 59 -5.85 17.54 -11.57
CA ILE A 59 -5.69 18.99 -11.39
C ILE A 59 -7.05 19.49 -10.92
N GLN A 60 -7.14 19.90 -9.65
CA GLN A 60 -8.25 20.73 -9.23
C GLN A 60 -8.03 22.02 -10.01
N SER A 61 -8.63 22.11 -11.19
CA SER A 61 -8.80 23.39 -11.85
C SER A 61 -9.56 24.21 -10.81
N ASN A 62 -8.90 25.19 -10.20
CA ASN A 62 -9.58 26.30 -9.54
C ASN A 62 -10.50 26.92 -10.59
N ARG A 63 -11.71 26.39 -10.73
CA ARG A 63 -12.81 27.09 -11.38
C ARG A 63 -13.35 28.04 -10.32
N GLY A 64 -12.78 29.25 -10.35
CA GLY A 64 -13.37 30.51 -9.92
C GLY A 64 -14.09 30.55 -8.57
N ARG A 65 -13.51 31.30 -7.64
CA ARG A 65 -14.12 32.53 -7.15
C ARG A 65 -13.04 33.57 -6.90
#